data_AF-A0A855QFA7-F1
#
_entry.id   AF-A0A855QFA7-F1
#
_cell.length_a   1.000
_cell.length_b   1.000
_cell.length_c   1.000
_cell.angle_alpha   90.00
_cell.angle_beta   90.00
_cell.angle_gamma   90.00
#
_symmetry.space_group_name_H-M   'P 1'
#
loop_
_entity.id
_entity.type
_entity.pdbx_description
1 polymer ?
#
loop_
_entity_poly.entity_id
_entity_poly.type
_entity_poly.pdbx_seq_one_letter_code
_entity_poly.pdbx_strand_id
1 'polypeptide(L)'
;MSNVTAALPRKSMSDLERRFLKIAGEELAKVKVGGPNALAYLLDMVASWHGSRVQIGFHDFGQRWLIEGNAKNKPADRLLRDLFGLSDPDPRKAA
;
A
#
# COMPACT_ATOMS: atom_id res chain seq x y z
N MET A 1 38.34 18.26 -4.84
CA MET A 1 36.92 17.89 -5.03
C MET A 1 36.45 17.19 -3.77
N SER A 2 35.65 17.86 -2.94
CA SER A 2 35.07 17.27 -1.75
C SER A 2 33.93 16.34 -2.19
N ASN A 3 34.03 15.04 -1.88
CA ASN A 3 32.92 14.10 -2.07
C ASN A 3 31.81 14.48 -1.08
N VAL A 4 30.85 15.28 -1.53
CA VAL A 4 29.60 15.49 -0.81
C VAL A 4 28.77 14.23 -1.00
N THR A 5 28.82 13.33 -0.03
CA THR A 5 27.92 12.17 -0.01
C THR A 5 26.49 12.69 0.15
N ALA A 6 25.66 12.54 -0.87
CA ALA A 6 24.26 12.89 -0.79
C ALA A 6 23.62 12.12 0.38
N ALA A 7 22.94 12.85 1.28
CA ALA A 7 22.20 12.23 2.37
C ALA A 7 21.11 11.33 1.77
N LEU A 8 21.14 10.04 2.11
CA LEU A 8 20.10 9.11 1.68
C LEU A 8 18.74 9.51 2.28
N PRO A 9 17.62 9.27 1.56
CA PRO A 9 16.30 9.46 2.12
C PRO A 9 16.15 8.69 3.43
N ARG A 10 15.56 9.32 4.46
CA ARG A 10 15.34 8.70 5.77
C ARG A 10 14.47 7.44 5.69
N LYS A 11 13.57 7.40 4.70
CA LYS A 11 12.71 6.27 4.39
C LYS A 11 12.73 6.01 2.90
N SER A 12 12.86 4.75 2.53
CA SER A 12 12.79 4.28 1.17
C SER A 12 12.05 2.95 1.14
N MET A 13 11.32 2.70 0.05
CA MET A 13 10.72 1.39 -0.17
C MET A 13 11.81 0.40 -0.56
N SER A 14 11.75 -0.80 0.01
CA SER A 14 12.53 -1.95 -0.43
C SER A 14 12.25 -2.29 -1.91
N ASP A 15 13.09 -3.12 -2.52
CA ASP A 15 12.82 -3.63 -3.87
C ASP A 15 11.50 -4.40 -3.93
N LEU A 16 11.17 -5.15 -2.87
CA LEU A 16 9.92 -5.90 -2.77
C LEU A 16 8.71 -4.96 -2.74
N GLU A 17 8.74 -3.93 -1.91
CA GLU A 17 7.63 -2.94 -1.81
C GLU A 17 7.46 -2.15 -3.11
N ARG A 18 8.55 -1.81 -3.79
CA ARG A 18 8.48 -1.17 -5.12
C ARG A 18 7.85 -2.09 -6.16
N ARG A 19 8.18 -3.39 -6.16
CA ARG A 19 7.55 -4.37 -7.06
C ARG A 19 6.08 -4.59 -6.71
N PHE A 20 5.77 -4.73 -5.42
CA PHE A 20 4.40 -4.83 -4.92
C PHE A 20 3.55 -3.66 -5.42
N LEU A 21 4.02 -2.42 -5.26
CA LEU A 21 3.26 -1.23 -5.65
C LEU A 21 2.99 -1.17 -7.15
N LYS A 22 3.97 -1.55 -7.98
CA LYS A 22 3.81 -1.60 -9.44
C LYS A 22 2.76 -2.62 -9.85
N ILE A 23 2.86 -3.85 -9.33
CA ILE A 23 1.91 -4.92 -9.62
C ILE A 23 0.51 -4.54 -9.11
N ALA A 24 0.40 -4.03 -7.88
CA ALA A 24 -0.87 -3.59 -7.31
C ALA A 24 -1.53 -2.50 -8.17
N GLY A 25 -0.76 -1.51 -8.63
CA GLY A 25 -1.26 -0.46 -9.51
C GLY A 25 -1.81 -0.99 -10.84
N GLU A 26 -1.05 -1.90 -11.49
CA GLU A 26 -1.46 -2.53 -12.74
C GLU A 26 -2.73 -3.39 -12.58
N GLU A 27 -2.81 -4.19 -11.52
CA GLU A 27 -3.97 -5.05 -11.27
C GLU A 27 -5.20 -4.24 -10.88
N LEU A 28 -5.07 -3.25 -10.00
CA LEU A 28 -6.21 -2.39 -9.60
C LEU A 28 -6.77 -1.59 -10.78
N ALA A 29 -5.94 -1.17 -11.73
CA ALA A 29 -6.37 -0.46 -12.94
C ALA A 29 -7.30 -1.31 -13.83
N LYS A 30 -7.20 -2.65 -13.74
CA LYS A 30 -8.05 -3.59 -14.50
C LYS A 30 -9.40 -3.85 -13.80
N VAL A 31 -9.52 -3.52 -12.51
CA VAL A 31 -10.72 -3.80 -11.72
C VAL A 31 -11.79 -2.73 -11.94
N LYS A 32 -12.92 -3.11 -12.54
CA LYS A 32 -14.03 -2.20 -12.85
C LYS A 32 -14.70 -1.61 -11.60
N VAL A 33 -14.93 -2.43 -10.58
CA VAL A 33 -15.66 -2.03 -9.37
C VAL A 33 -14.68 -1.78 -8.25
N GLY A 34 -14.56 -0.54 -7.82
CA GLY A 34 -13.67 -0.16 -6.71
C GLY A 34 -12.21 0.06 -7.08
N GLY A 35 -11.74 -0.38 -8.26
CA GLY A 35 -10.35 -0.22 -8.71
C GLY A 35 -9.86 1.24 -8.73
N PRO A 36 -10.58 2.19 -9.37
CA PRO A 36 -10.17 3.60 -9.36
C PRO A 36 -10.07 4.20 -7.96
N ASN A 37 -11.01 3.87 -7.05
CA ASN A 37 -10.96 4.34 -5.67
C ASN A 37 -9.82 3.67 -4.88
N ALA A 38 -9.55 2.39 -5.12
CA ALA A 38 -8.42 1.68 -4.52
C ALA A 38 -7.08 2.27 -4.96
N LEU A 39 -6.94 2.64 -6.24
CA LEU A 39 -5.77 3.37 -6.74
C LEU A 39 -5.61 4.74 -6.06
N ALA A 40 -6.70 5.50 -5.93
CA ALA A 40 -6.67 6.79 -5.24
C ALA A 40 -6.22 6.63 -3.77
N TYR A 41 -6.76 5.65 -3.05
CA TYR A 41 -6.32 5.35 -1.69
C TYR A 41 -4.88 4.82 -1.61
N LEU A 42 -4.43 4.05 -2.60
CA LEU A 42 -3.05 3.58 -2.63
C LEU A 42 -2.07 4.76 -2.80
N LEU A 43 -2.41 5.76 -3.62
CA LEU A 43 -1.63 6.99 -3.73
C LEU A 43 -1.64 7.81 -2.42
N ASP A 44 -2.80 7.95 -1.79
CA ASP A 44 -2.94 8.62 -0.49
C ASP A 44 -2.12 7.90 0.59
N MET A 45 -2.14 6.57 0.61
CA MET A 45 -1.34 5.76 1.51
C MET A 45 0.17 5.97 1.30
N VAL A 46 0.64 6.07 0.05
CA VAL A 46 2.05 6.39 -0.26
C VAL A 46 2.43 7.79 0.23
N ALA A 47 1.57 8.79 -0.02
CA ALA A 47 1.79 10.15 0.44
C ALA A 47 1.80 10.23 1.98
N SER A 48 0.83 9.59 2.62
CA SER A 48 0.70 9.48 4.08
C SER A 48 1.89 8.78 4.71
N TRP A 49 2.38 7.70 4.09
CA TRP A 49 3.60 7.04 4.54
C TRP A 49 4.75 8.03 4.49
N HIS A 50 5.00 8.69 3.35
CA HIS A 50 6.08 9.69 3.23
C HIS A 50 5.98 10.86 4.21
N GLY A 51 4.77 11.31 4.56
CA GLY A 51 4.54 12.35 5.56
C GLY A 51 4.69 11.88 7.01
N SER A 52 4.62 10.57 7.27
CA SER A 52 4.70 10.01 8.62
C SER A 52 6.14 9.99 9.15
N ARG A 53 6.29 10.33 10.43
CA ARG A 53 7.56 10.23 11.17
C ARG A 53 7.90 8.80 11.61
N VAL A 54 6.94 7.88 11.51
CA VAL A 54 7.09 6.49 11.93
C VAL A 54 8.12 5.77 11.04
N GLN A 55 9.04 5.05 11.68
CA GLN A 55 10.12 4.30 11.02
C GLN A 55 9.72 2.84 10.76
N ILE A 56 8.68 2.65 9.95
CA ILE A 56 8.20 1.31 9.53
C ILE A 56 8.16 1.20 8.01
N GLY A 57 8.21 -0.04 7.51
CA GLY A 57 8.02 -0.35 6.09
C GLY A 57 6.68 0.15 5.56
N PHE A 58 6.59 0.33 4.25
CA PHE A 58 5.36 0.71 3.57
C PHE A 58 4.27 -0.36 3.77
N HIS A 59 4.63 -1.64 3.74
CA HIS A 59 3.65 -2.72 3.93
C HIS A 59 2.97 -2.64 5.31
N ASP A 60 3.77 -2.59 6.38
CA ASP A 60 3.27 -2.48 7.77
C ASP A 60 2.47 -1.19 7.98
N PHE A 61 2.91 -0.09 7.38
CA PHE A 61 2.17 1.17 7.42
C PHE A 61 0.81 1.03 6.73
N GLY A 62 0.76 0.43 5.55
CA GLY A 62 -0.49 0.24 4.80
C GLY A 62 -1.49 -0.64 5.54
N GLN A 63 -1.02 -1.70 6.22
CA GLN A 63 -1.88 -2.51 7.08
C GLN A 63 -2.52 -1.68 8.19
N ARG A 64 -1.72 -0.87 8.91
CA ARG A 64 -2.24 0.02 9.96
C ARG A 64 -3.21 1.05 9.41
N TRP A 65 -2.86 1.66 8.28
CA TRP A 65 -3.68 2.67 7.61
C TRP A 65 -5.05 2.11 7.20
N LEU A 66 -5.14 0.83 6.79
CA LEU A 66 -6.40 0.15 6.50
C LEU A 66 -7.17 -0.23 7.78
N ILE A 67 -6.49 -0.69 8.83
CA ILE A 67 -7.12 -1.02 10.12
C ILE A 67 -7.74 0.22 10.76
N GLU A 68 -7.11 1.38 10.64
CA GLU A 68 -7.63 2.69 11.07
C GLU A 68 -8.88 3.13 10.27
N GLY A 69 -9.22 2.42 9.19
CA GLY A 69 -10.42 2.64 8.40
C GLY A 69 -10.32 3.87 7.50
N ASN A 70 -9.12 4.24 7.05
CA ASN A 70 -8.92 5.39 6.18
C ASN A 70 -9.55 5.20 4.77
N ALA A 71 -9.68 3.95 4.30
CA ALA A 71 -10.44 3.62 3.08
C ALA A 71 -11.96 3.58 3.36
N LYS A 72 -12.69 4.63 2.99
CA LYS A 72 -14.15 4.73 3.24
C LYS A 72 -15.02 4.04 2.19
N ASN A 73 -14.50 3.81 0.98
CA ASN A 73 -15.23 3.09 -0.07
C ASN A 73 -15.11 1.57 0.12
N LYS A 74 -16.22 0.89 0.43
CA LYS A 74 -16.22 -0.56 0.77
C LYS A 74 -15.59 -1.47 -0.29
N PRO A 75 -15.92 -1.36 -1.60
CA PRO A 75 -15.25 -2.17 -2.62
C PRO A 75 -13.73 -1.95 -2.65
N ALA A 76 -13.27 -0.70 -2.56
CA ALA A 76 -11.85 -0.38 -2.55
C ALA A 76 -11.14 -0.86 -1.27
N ASP A 77 -11.77 -0.69 -0.10
CA ASP A 77 -11.26 -1.19 1.18
C ASP A 77 -11.05 -2.71 1.13
N ARG A 78 -12.01 -3.46 0.59
CA ARG A 78 -11.87 -4.91 0.42
C ARG A 78 -10.68 -5.26 -0.49
N LEU A 79 -10.57 -4.63 -1.66
CA LEU A 79 -9.46 -4.87 -2.60
C LEU A 79 -8.11 -4.61 -1.94
N LEU A 80 -8.00 -3.52 -1.16
CA LEU A 80 -6.76 -3.18 -0.47
C LEU A 80 -6.49 -4.14 0.69
N ARG A 81 -7.50 -4.56 1.45
CA ARG A 81 -7.33 -5.58 2.49
C ARG A 81 -6.85 -6.91 1.92
N ASP A 82 -7.39 -7.34 0.78
CA ASP A 82 -6.91 -8.53 0.06
C ASP A 82 -5.43 -8.36 -0.32
N LEU A 83 -5.05 -7.21 -0.91
CA LEU A 83 -3.67 -6.92 -1.32
C LEU A 83 -2.68 -6.87 -0.14
N PHE A 84 -3.12 -6.40 1.03
CA PHE A 84 -2.29 -6.27 2.24
C PHE A 84 -2.39 -7.48 3.18
N GLY A 85 -3.04 -8.56 2.76
CA GLY A 85 -3.16 -9.79 3.54
C GLY A 85 -3.99 -9.63 4.82
N LEU A 86 -4.93 -8.68 4.83
CA LEU A 86 -5.83 -8.40 5.96
C LEU A 86 -7.22 -9.04 5.83
N SER A 87 -7.47 -9.76 4.74
CA SER A 87 -8.71 -10.49 4.56
C SER A 87 -8.65 -11.84 5.24
N ASP A 88 -9.77 -12.23 5.86
CA ASP A 88 -9.90 -13.57 6.42
C ASP A 88 -9.67 -14.63 5.33
N PRO A 89 -9.02 -15.76 5.64
CA PRO A 89 -8.92 -16.86 4.71
C PRO A 89 -10.32 -17.29 4.30
N ASP A 90 -10.62 -17.22 3.01
CA ASP A 90 -11.91 -17.65 2.46
C ASP A 90 -12.12 -19.13 2.84
N PRO A 91 -13.17 -19.48 3.60
CA PRO A 91 -13.44 -20.87 3.97
C PRO A 91 -13.56 -21.80 2.75
N ARG A 92 -13.83 -21.24 1.56
CA ARG A 92 -13.94 -21.98 0.29
C ARG A 92 -12.60 -22.27 -0.40
N LYS A 93 -11.49 -21.71 0.06
CA LYS A 93 -10.13 -22.03 -0.42
C LYS A 93 -9.38 -23.00 0.49
N ALA A 94 -9.98 -23.37 1.63
CA ALA A 94 -9.40 -24.26 2.62
C ALA A 94 -9.95 -25.71 2.55
N ALA A 95 -10.71 -26.05 1.51
CA ALA A 95 -11.35 -27.36 1.30
C ALA A 95 -10.90 -27.99 -0.02
#